data_AF-A0A3M1VFU8-F1
#
_entry.id   AF-A0A3M1VFU8-F1
#
_cell.length_a   1.000
_cell.length_b   1.000
_cell.length_c   1.000
_cell.angle_alpha   90.00
_cell.angle_beta   90.00
_cell.angle_gamma   90.00
#
_symmetry.space_group_name_H-M   'P 1'
#
loop_
_entity.id
_entity.type
_entity.pdbx_description
1 polymer ?
#
loop_
_entity_poly.entity_id
_entity_poly.type
_entity_poly.pdbx_seq_one_letter_code
_entity_poly.pdbx_strand_id
1 'polypeptide(L)' 'METLKQLYLKKQQEKEVEQYRQFSASELFCPVCRQAMPVRERLLLVLPDGREVYDYVCRSCGESLGRKEG' A
#
# COMPACT_ATOMS: atom_id res chain seq x y z
N MET A 1 -36.45 -9.21 1.16
CA MET A 1 -35.50 -9.81 2.13
C MET A 1 -34.26 -10.39 1.44
N GLU A 2 -34.40 -11.10 0.32
CA GLU A 2 -33.27 -11.70 -0.44
C GLU A 2 -32.18 -10.69 -0.87
N THR A 3 -32.59 -9.51 -1.33
CA THR A 3 -31.71 -8.44 -1.81
C THR A 3 -30.84 -7.83 -0.70
N LEU A 4 -31.36 -7.75 0.53
CA LEU A 4 -30.59 -7.27 1.69
C LEU A 4 -29.50 -8.26 2.09
N LYS A 5 -29.78 -9.57 1.97
CA LYS A 5 -28.80 -10.62 2.23
C LYS A 5 -27.67 -10.60 1.21
N GLN A 6 -27.98 -10.35 -0.06
CA GLN A 6 -26.98 -10.19 -1.13
C GLN A 6 -26.11 -8.94 -0.93
N LEU A 7 -26.71 -7.79 -0.57
CA LEU A 7 -25.97 -6.57 -0.27
C LEU A 7 -25.04 -6.75 0.93
N TYR A 8 -25.49 -7.45 1.96
CA TYR A 8 -24.65 -7.76 3.13
C TYR A 8 -23.44 -8.62 2.77
N LEU A 9 -23.64 -9.69 1.97
CA LEU A 9 -22.56 -10.57 1.53
C LEU A 9 -21.55 -9.86 0.64
N LYS A 10 -22.02 -9.02 -0.30
CA LYS A 10 -21.15 -8.21 -1.16
C LYS A 10 -20.27 -7.26 -0.33
N LYS A 11 -20.87 -6.63 0.68
CA LYS A 11 -20.14 -5.72 1.59
C LYS A 11 -19.10 -6.45 2.45
N GLN A 12 -19.34 -7.72 2.82
CA GLN A 12 -18.35 -8.54 3.52
C GLN A 12 -17.16 -8.89 2.61
N GLN A 13 -17.43 -9.29 1.36
CA GLN A 13 -16.37 -9.56 0.38
C GLN A 13 -15.53 -8.33 0.06
N GLU A 14 -16.15 -7.16 -0.11
CA GLU A 14 -15.42 -5.89 -0.31
C GLU A 14 -14.48 -5.61 0.87
N LYS A 15 -14.94 -5.86 2.10
CA LYS A 15 -14.15 -5.66 3.32
C LYS A 15 -12.95 -6.59 3.42
N GLU A 16 -13.11 -7.86 3.03
CA GLU A 16 -12.00 -8.83 2.98
C GLU A 16 -10.95 -8.43 1.94
N VAL A 17 -11.37 -7.98 0.75
CA VAL A 17 -10.43 -7.49 -0.29
C VAL A 17 -9.68 -6.24 0.19
N GLU A 18 -10.35 -5.32 0.89
CA GLU A 18 -9.71 -4.15 1.52
C GLU A 18 -8.61 -4.57 2.52
N GLN A 19 -8.87 -5.60 3.32
CA GLN A 19 -7.99 -6.08 4.37
C GLN A 19 -6.72 -6.74 3.81
N TYR A 20 -6.82 -7.42 2.66
CA TYR A 20 -5.66 -7.98 1.94
C TYR A 20 -4.92 -6.95 1.07
N ARG A 21 -5.52 -5.79 0.73
CA ARG A 21 -4.87 -4.73 -0.06
C ARG A 21 -3.81 -3.93 0.70
N GLN A 22 -3.72 -4.08 2.03
CA GLN A 22 -2.84 -3.28 2.87
C GLN A 22 -1.43 -3.87 3.08
N PHE A 23 -0.95 -4.76 2.20
CA PHE A 23 0.44 -5.21 2.29
C PHE A 23 1.40 -4.13 1.79
N SER A 24 2.17 -3.58 2.72
CA SER A 24 3.30 -2.68 2.46
C SER A 24 4.64 -3.40 2.59
N ALA A 25 5.63 -3.03 1.80
CA ALA A 25 7.01 -3.50 2.02
C ALA A 25 7.54 -2.94 3.35
N SER A 26 8.01 -3.81 4.24
CA SER A 26 8.68 -3.41 5.48
C SER A 26 10.16 -3.12 5.26
N GLU A 27 10.80 -3.84 4.33
CA GLU A 27 12.22 -3.70 3.96
C GLU A 27 12.41 -3.82 2.45
N LEU A 28 13.40 -3.10 1.92
CA LEU A 28 13.86 -3.20 0.53
C LEU A 28 15.39 -3.08 0.48
N PHE A 29 16.00 -3.63 -0.56
CA PHE A 29 17.45 -3.44 -0.77
C PHE A 29 17.74 -1.98 -1.08
N CYS A 30 18.65 -1.38 -0.31
CA CYS A 30 19.11 -0.02 -0.54
C CYS A 30 20.47 -0.02 -1.25
N PRO A 31 20.61 0.58 -2.45
CA PRO A 31 21.90 0.61 -3.15
C PRO A 31 22.93 1.52 -2.46
N VAL A 32 22.49 2.53 -1.71
CA VAL A 32 23.35 3.44 -0.95
C VAL A 32 23.87 2.78 0.33
N CYS A 33 23.00 2.13 1.10
CA CYS A 33 23.39 1.41 2.32
C CYS A 33 23.99 0.02 2.04
N ARG A 34 23.78 -0.51 0.83
CA ARG A 34 24.24 -1.82 0.34
C ARG A 34 23.74 -3.02 1.15
N GLN A 35 22.53 -2.94 1.68
CA GLN A 35 21.88 -4.02 2.42
C GLN A 35 20.34 -3.87 2.39
N ALA A 36 19.61 -4.88 2.85
CA ALA A 36 18.18 -4.74 3.13
C ALA A 36 17.99 -3.69 4.23
N MET A 37 17.13 -2.71 3.95
CA MET A 37 16.88 -1.59 4.83
C MET A 37 15.39 -1.42 5.09
N PRO A 38 14.99 -1.06 6.32
CA PRO A 38 13.62 -0.74 6.61
C PRO A 38 13.20 0.51 5.83
N VAL A 39 11.99 0.46 5.27
CA VAL A 39 11.43 1.55 4.48
C VAL A 39 10.24 2.20 5.17
N ARG A 40 9.90 3.40 4.73
CA ARG A 40 8.63 4.06 5.06
C ARG A 40 7.95 4.50 3.78
N GLU A 41 6.63 4.50 3.77
CA GLU A 41 5.85 5.06 2.67
C GLU A 41 5.85 6.59 2.79
N ARG A 42 6.13 7.28 1.68
CA ARG A 42 5.98 8.72 1.51
C ARG A 42 4.97 8.96 0.41
N LEU A 43 3.82 9.53 0.75
CA LEU A 43 2.81 9.90 -0.24
C LEU A 43 3.41 10.86 -1.26
N LEU A 44 3.31 10.51 -2.53
CA LEU A 44 3.72 11.34 -3.66
C LEU A 44 2.53 12.06 -4.29
N LEU A 45 1.42 11.35 -4.48
CA LEU A 45 0.30 11.85 -5.26
C LEU A 45 -1.02 11.21 -4.83
N VAL A 46 -2.09 11.99 -4.85
CA VAL A 46 -3.47 11.52 -4.79
C VAL A 46 -4.09 11.73 -6.17
N LEU A 47 -4.65 10.67 -6.76
CA LEU A 47 -5.25 10.68 -8.08
C LEU A 47 -6.73 11.06 -8.04
N PRO A 48 -7.31 11.58 -9.15
CA PRO A 48 -8.72 12.00 -9.19
C PRO A 48 -9.74 10.88 -8.92
N ASP A 49 -9.37 9.63 -9.13
CA ASP A 49 -10.19 8.45 -8.84
C ASP A 49 -10.05 7.94 -7.39
N GLY A 50 -9.32 8.68 -6.56
CA GLY A 50 -9.13 8.38 -5.13
C GLY A 50 -7.98 7.45 -4.82
N ARG A 51 -7.25 6.95 -5.83
CA ARG A 51 -6.04 6.14 -5.61
C ARG A 51 -4.86 7.00 -5.19
N GLU A 52 -3.91 6.39 -4.52
CA GLU A 52 -2.75 7.07 -3.94
C GLU A 52 -1.45 6.44 -4.45
N VAL A 53 -0.45 7.28 -4.71
CA VAL A 53 0.88 6.85 -5.13
C VAL A 53 1.86 7.16 -4.02
N TYR A 54 2.61 6.15 -3.61
CA TYR A 54 3.60 6.23 -2.55
C TYR A 54 4.99 5.88 -3.07
N ASP A 55 6.00 6.51 -2.48
CA ASP A 55 7.41 6.18 -2.61
C ASP A 55 7.87 5.42 -1.36
N TYR A 56 8.60 4.34 -1.54
CA TYR A 56 9.29 3.65 -0.45
C TYR A 56 10.65 4.29 -0.22
N VAL A 57 10.83 4.91 0.94
CA VAL A 57 12.05 5.64 1.26
C VAL A 57 12.85 4.89 2.30
N CYS A 58 14.15 4.68 2.05
CA CYS A 58 15.09 4.12 3.02
C CYS A 58 15.07 4.96 4.31
N ARG A 59 14.81 4.34 5.45
CA ARG A 59 14.76 5.06 6.74
C ARG A 59 16.10 5.60 7.21
N SER A 60 17.21 5.07 6.70
CA SER A 60 18.57 5.50 7.09
C SER A 60 19.10 6.62 6.22
N CYS A 61 19.17 6.41 4.90
CA CYS A 61 19.80 7.36 3.98
C CYS A 61 18.81 8.21 3.16
N GLY A 62 17.51 7.91 3.21
CA GLY A 62 16.49 8.67 2.48
C GLY A 62 16.37 8.36 0.98
N GLU A 63 17.08 7.34 0.48
CA GLU A 63 17.01 6.93 -0.93
C GLU A 63 15.62 6.39 -1.29
N SER A 64 15.14 6.69 -2.50
CA SER A 64 13.92 6.08 -3.04
C SER A 64 14.24 4.65 -3.48
N LEU A 65 13.53 3.69 -2.92
CA LEU A 65 13.76 2.26 -3.12
C LEU A 65 12.66 1.57 -3.92
N GLY A 66 11.54 2.26 -4.19
CA GLY A 66 10.44 1.70 -4.96
C GLY A 66 9.17 2.52 -4.88
N ARG A 67 8.13 2.09 -5.60
CA ARG A 67 6.82 2.76 -5.65
C ARG A 67 5.70 1.78 -5.33
N LYS A 68 4.67 2.26 -4.65
CA LYS A 68 3.41 1.56 -4.40
C LYS A 68 2.25 2.39 -4.94
N GLU A 69 1.30 1.73 -5.58
CA GLU A 69 0.01 2.32 -5.95
C GLU A 69 -1.06 1.67 -5.08
N GLY A 70 -1.81 2.48 -4.34
CA GLY A 70 -2.90 2.10 -3.46
C GLY A 70 -4.26 2.10 -4.15
#